data_AF-A0A813GE61-F1
#
_entry.id   AF-A0A813GE61-F1
#
_cell.length_a   1.000
_cell.length_b   1.000
_cell.length_c   1.000
_cell.angle_alpha   90.00
_cell.angle_beta   90.00
_cell.angle_gamma   90.00
#
_symmetry.space_group_name_H-M   'P 1'
#
loop_
_entity.id
_entity.type
_entity.pdbx_description
1 polymer ?
#
loop_
_entity_poly.entity_id
_entity_poly.type
_entity_poly.pdbx_seq_one_letter_code
_entity_poly.pdbx_strand_id
1 'polypeptide(L)'
;MSPPPEQILPNSDDSSSKDVISSGSESANSPLPATPEKRKSRWTKGGAAEEADDSTFSQDAPPPTSFTPPPGSDVVPRKILTPVHHFMAGSRRALWGDLANVTQPPRVYVDGRSIFREISSVTQLRRGDHCMTTLNMLRCLSPQVDYLVSLAGSLELLHCYHHFIMLDDVAVVDAYGVPRNKEGQIATIVEYSNTMPEFYEEVRVLSLNSWLHFPKHLIQQVCLGKAHCHRVPLADYGDMPHIFRIEERLSEEERERIVRDSERLLEDHPTYNMFWANCEHTTNMVSGAKKFTSPEVHFMFWSLFRYLLTLVGLAFLHFLTLRCYSRYCLQDFQWTLGAYYACTALPVLLQILVQFSRMAWNMVSCYLQNLISKDDLYHLLLKELCRAIFNGVLALGFLVWAPDFWHFKEGRLALSVAVVFAYYASDMVYALMAQVVTRLLMNNHGKYWLIGGSCLTREQELEVKAQALSEKTQALSKTGLGQKAPRRKAQKMA
;
A
#
# COMPACT_ATOMS: atom_id res chain seq x y z
N MET A 1 -35.58 -56.52 21.61
CA MET A 1 -36.08 -55.16 21.33
C MET A 1 -35.90 -54.91 19.86
N SER A 2 -37.00 -54.98 19.12
CA SER A 2 -37.05 -54.96 17.65
C SER A 2 -36.99 -53.52 17.13
N PRO A 3 -36.36 -53.25 15.97
CA PRO A 3 -36.42 -51.94 15.33
C PRO A 3 -37.73 -51.78 14.53
N PRO A 4 -38.29 -50.56 14.37
CA PRO A 4 -39.37 -50.31 13.44
C PRO A 4 -38.85 -49.97 12.02
N PRO A 5 -39.70 -50.12 10.98
CA PRO A 5 -39.26 -50.26 9.59
C PRO A 5 -39.33 -48.98 8.76
N GLU A 6 -38.57 -49.01 7.66
CA GLU A 6 -38.61 -48.10 6.51
C GLU A 6 -40.01 -48.01 5.87
N GLN A 7 -40.36 -46.82 5.37
CA GLN A 7 -41.45 -46.63 4.41
C GLN A 7 -40.93 -45.94 3.15
N ILE A 8 -41.33 -46.52 2.02
CA ILE A 8 -40.95 -46.25 0.65
C ILE A 8 -42.23 -45.84 -0.12
N LEU A 9 -42.14 -44.75 -0.89
CA LEU A 9 -42.91 -44.35 -2.11
C LEU A 9 -44.39 -43.91 -1.95
N PRO A 10 -45.01 -43.17 -2.93
CA PRO A 10 -44.64 -43.12 -4.36
C PRO A 10 -44.67 -41.77 -5.11
N ASN A 11 -44.05 -41.83 -6.30
CA ASN A 11 -44.25 -40.98 -7.47
C ASN A 11 -45.71 -40.98 -7.95
N SER A 12 -46.14 -39.87 -8.54
CA SER A 12 -47.13 -39.86 -9.61
C SER A 12 -46.81 -38.74 -10.60
N ASP A 13 -46.54 -39.15 -11.83
CA ASP A 13 -46.40 -38.34 -13.02
C ASP A 13 -47.73 -37.66 -13.42
N ASP A 14 -47.54 -36.61 -14.21
CA ASP A 14 -48.12 -36.42 -15.54
C ASP A 14 -49.21 -35.36 -15.79
N SER A 15 -48.87 -34.58 -16.82
CA SER A 15 -49.70 -34.20 -17.97
C SER A 15 -50.29 -32.78 -18.06
N SER A 16 -49.70 -32.05 -19.03
CA SER A 16 -50.39 -31.34 -20.13
C SER A 16 -51.12 -30.03 -19.78
N SER A 17 -51.33 -29.04 -20.65
CA SER A 17 -50.80 -28.57 -21.94
C SER A 17 -51.68 -27.34 -22.31
N LYS A 18 -51.20 -26.46 -23.22
CA LYS A 18 -51.97 -25.47 -24.02
C LYS A 18 -52.43 -24.17 -23.29
N ASP A 19 -52.49 -22.97 -23.87
CA ASP A 19 -52.30 -22.45 -25.24
C ASP A 19 -52.01 -20.92 -25.20
N VAL A 20 -51.23 -20.46 -26.17
CA VAL A 20 -51.39 -19.28 -27.06
C VAL A 20 -52.25 -18.09 -26.60
N ILE A 21 -51.66 -16.87 -26.57
CA ILE A 21 -52.21 -15.64 -27.21
C ILE A 21 -51.07 -14.75 -27.72
N SER A 22 -51.17 -14.35 -28.99
CA SER A 22 -50.37 -13.32 -29.68
C SER A 22 -51.14 -12.00 -29.83
N SER A 23 -50.45 -10.87 -29.73
CA SER A 23 -50.72 -9.58 -30.40
C SER A 23 -49.64 -8.59 -29.92
N GLY A 24 -48.85 -7.85 -30.70
CA GLY A 24 -48.95 -7.37 -32.08
C GLY A 24 -49.17 -5.85 -32.08
N SER A 25 -48.11 -5.05 -32.27
CA SER A 25 -48.08 -3.69 -32.88
C SER A 25 -46.70 -3.02 -32.66
N GLU A 26 -45.87 -2.87 -33.69
CA GLU A 26 -45.63 -1.62 -34.47
C GLU A 26 -44.97 -0.49 -33.66
N SER A 27 -43.66 -0.24 -33.87
CA SER A 27 -43.04 0.67 -34.86
C SER A 27 -42.76 2.07 -34.27
N ALA A 28 -41.46 2.41 -34.17
CA ALA A 28 -40.95 3.78 -34.28
C ALA A 28 -39.42 3.74 -34.37
N ASN A 29 -38.91 3.85 -35.60
CA ASN A 29 -37.53 4.21 -35.89
C ASN A 29 -37.24 5.61 -35.35
N SER A 30 -36.15 5.79 -34.62
CA SER A 30 -35.50 7.09 -34.45
C SER A 30 -34.00 6.91 -34.18
N PRO A 31 -33.16 7.85 -34.65
CA PRO A 31 -31.79 7.59 -35.03
C PRO A 31 -30.81 7.72 -33.87
N LEU A 32 -29.79 6.86 -33.89
CA LEU A 32 -28.62 6.88 -33.02
C LEU A 32 -27.87 8.23 -33.14
N PRO A 33 -27.45 8.86 -32.02
CA PRO A 33 -26.56 10.01 -32.07
C PRO A 33 -25.13 9.56 -32.40
N ALA A 34 -24.47 10.42 -33.18
CA ALA A 34 -23.15 10.24 -33.76
C ALA A 34 -22.07 9.85 -32.72
N THR A 35 -21.32 8.81 -33.06
CA THR A 35 -20.01 8.49 -32.47
C THR A 35 -19.03 9.65 -32.67
N PRO A 36 -18.27 10.08 -31.64
CA PRO A 36 -17.21 11.06 -31.84
C PRO A 36 -16.07 10.44 -32.65
N GLU A 37 -15.58 11.22 -33.62
CA GLU A 37 -14.47 10.90 -34.50
C GLU A 37 -13.27 10.33 -33.74
N LYS A 38 -12.90 9.09 -34.09
CA LYS A 38 -11.55 8.57 -33.83
C LYS A 38 -10.55 9.42 -34.59
N ARG A 39 -9.91 10.34 -33.88
CA ARG A 39 -8.74 11.10 -34.34
C ARG A 39 -7.62 10.10 -34.65
N LYS A 40 -7.51 9.67 -35.91
CA LYS A 40 -6.37 8.90 -36.42
C LYS A 40 -5.13 9.78 -36.33
N SER A 41 -4.28 9.57 -35.32
CA SER A 41 -2.93 10.13 -35.30
C SER A 41 -2.13 9.45 -36.41
N ARG A 42 -1.97 10.20 -37.50
CA ARG A 42 -1.13 9.87 -38.65
C ARG A 42 0.32 9.96 -38.18
N TRP A 43 0.92 8.83 -37.81
CA TRP A 43 2.37 8.73 -37.69
C TRP A 43 2.97 8.87 -39.08
N THR A 44 3.57 10.03 -39.35
CA THR A 44 4.38 10.28 -40.53
C THR A 44 5.64 9.44 -40.44
N LYS A 45 5.77 8.45 -41.34
CA LYS A 45 7.06 7.85 -41.72
C LYS A 45 7.97 8.94 -42.27
N GLY A 46 9.10 9.18 -41.64
CA GLY A 46 10.16 10.03 -42.17
C GLY A 46 11.38 10.02 -41.26
N GLY A 47 12.49 9.49 -41.77
CA GLY A 47 13.81 9.58 -41.15
C GLY A 47 14.48 8.21 -41.01
N ALA A 48 15.27 7.84 -42.01
CA ALA A 48 16.18 6.72 -41.94
C ALA A 48 17.13 6.90 -40.75
N ALA A 49 17.00 6.02 -39.75
CA ALA A 49 18.03 5.77 -38.77
C ALA A 49 18.66 4.43 -39.16
N GLU A 50 19.98 4.45 -39.29
CA GLU A 50 20.83 3.33 -39.65
C GLU A 50 20.50 2.07 -38.85
N GLU A 51 20.51 0.92 -39.52
CA GLU A 51 20.50 -0.41 -38.90
C GLU A 51 21.69 -0.51 -37.95
N ALA A 52 21.43 -0.25 -36.67
CA ALA A 52 22.34 -0.60 -35.60
C ALA A 52 22.20 -2.10 -35.33
N ASP A 53 23.32 -2.79 -35.53
CA ASP A 53 23.53 -4.22 -35.32
C ASP A 53 23.04 -4.66 -33.92
N ASP A 54 21.97 -5.46 -33.88
CA ASP A 54 21.25 -5.90 -32.67
C ASP A 54 21.97 -7.06 -31.95
N SER A 55 23.30 -7.13 -32.05
CA SER A 55 24.07 -8.29 -31.63
C SER A 55 25.23 -7.95 -30.70
N THR A 56 24.98 -7.23 -29.60
CA THR A 56 25.89 -7.26 -28.43
C THR A 56 25.20 -6.82 -27.14
N PHE A 57 24.07 -7.43 -26.81
CA PHE A 57 23.66 -7.47 -25.40
C PHE A 57 24.47 -8.57 -24.72
N SER A 58 25.39 -8.18 -23.83
CA SER A 58 26.06 -9.12 -22.93
C SER A 58 24.97 -9.81 -22.11
N GLN A 59 24.67 -11.07 -22.43
CA GLN A 59 23.82 -11.91 -21.60
C GLN A 59 24.60 -12.20 -20.32
N ASP A 60 24.30 -11.45 -19.25
CA ASP A 60 24.56 -11.96 -17.92
C ASP A 60 23.95 -13.35 -17.84
N ALA A 61 24.77 -14.35 -17.49
CA ALA A 61 24.34 -15.73 -17.45
C ALA A 61 23.06 -15.81 -16.61
N PRO A 62 21.96 -16.40 -17.13
CA PRO A 62 20.72 -16.45 -16.39
C PRO A 62 20.96 -17.12 -15.04
N PRO A 63 20.30 -16.66 -13.97
CA PRO A 63 20.46 -17.28 -12.66
C PRO A 63 20.19 -18.79 -12.77
N PRO A 64 20.95 -19.63 -12.03
CA PRO A 64 20.87 -21.07 -12.17
C PRO A 64 19.41 -21.55 -11.99
N THR A 65 18.90 -22.30 -12.98
CA THR A 65 17.54 -22.82 -12.99
C THR A 65 17.40 -24.14 -12.22
N SER A 66 18.50 -24.61 -11.62
CA SER A 66 18.57 -25.89 -10.92
C SER A 66 19.51 -25.82 -9.72
N PHE A 67 19.05 -26.36 -8.59
CA PHE A 67 19.86 -26.56 -7.41
C PHE A 67 20.54 -27.92 -7.54
N THR A 68 21.87 -27.89 -7.51
CA THR A 68 22.68 -29.11 -7.47
C THR A 68 23.21 -29.26 -6.04
N PRO A 69 22.75 -30.26 -5.28
CA PRO A 69 23.18 -30.45 -3.91
C PRO A 69 24.68 -30.80 -3.84
N PRO A 70 25.33 -30.54 -2.69
CA PRO A 70 26.69 -30.99 -2.45
C PRO A 70 26.81 -32.52 -2.57
N PRO A 71 27.96 -33.06 -3.01
CA PRO A 71 28.18 -34.50 -3.07
C PRO A 71 27.96 -35.16 -1.70
N GLY A 72 27.13 -36.21 -1.66
CA GLY A 72 26.78 -36.93 -0.43
C GLY A 72 25.52 -36.43 0.29
N SER A 73 24.80 -35.46 -0.28
CA SER A 73 23.50 -35.01 0.21
C SER A 73 22.37 -35.93 -0.28
N ASP A 74 21.43 -36.28 0.61
CA ASP A 74 20.19 -37.01 0.27
C ASP A 74 19.15 -36.12 -0.45
N VAL A 75 19.45 -34.84 -0.64
CA VAL A 75 18.57 -33.89 -1.33
C VAL A 75 18.62 -34.16 -2.83
N VAL A 76 17.46 -34.37 -3.46
CA VAL A 76 17.38 -34.61 -4.91
C VAL A 76 17.64 -33.30 -5.65
N PRO A 77 18.51 -33.29 -6.69
CA PRO A 77 18.66 -32.14 -7.59
C PRO A 77 17.30 -31.75 -8.16
N ARG A 78 16.98 -30.45 -8.13
CA ARG A 78 15.67 -29.98 -8.59
C ARG A 78 15.77 -28.66 -9.30
N LYS A 79 14.82 -28.41 -10.20
CA LYS A 79 14.64 -27.08 -10.78
C LYS A 79 14.38 -26.11 -9.63
N ILE A 80 15.20 -25.08 -9.53
CA ILE A 80 14.86 -23.94 -8.69
C ILE A 80 13.65 -23.33 -9.39
N LEU A 81 12.57 -23.12 -8.64
CA LEU A 81 11.50 -22.23 -9.06
C LEU A 81 12.05 -20.80 -8.94
N THR A 82 13.19 -20.53 -9.58
CA THR A 82 13.49 -19.18 -10.00
C THR A 82 12.31 -18.84 -10.89
N PRO A 83 11.56 -17.76 -10.61
CA PRO A 83 10.66 -17.25 -11.61
C PRO A 83 11.57 -16.94 -12.80
N VAL A 84 11.70 -17.89 -13.74
CA VAL A 84 12.38 -17.65 -15.00
C VAL A 84 11.51 -16.60 -15.64
N HIS A 85 11.99 -15.37 -15.49
CA HIS A 85 11.21 -14.16 -15.46
C HIS A 85 10.37 -14.11 -16.72
N HIS A 86 9.08 -14.44 -16.61
CA HIS A 86 8.20 -14.52 -17.77
C HIS A 86 8.23 -13.22 -18.60
N PHE A 87 8.54 -12.11 -17.94
CA PHE A 87 8.83 -10.81 -18.54
C PHE A 87 10.15 -10.78 -19.33
N MET A 88 11.25 -11.29 -18.76
CA MET A 88 12.53 -11.37 -19.48
C MET A 88 12.52 -12.38 -20.63
N ALA A 89 11.74 -13.46 -20.49
CA ALA A 89 11.51 -14.42 -21.56
C ALA A 89 10.56 -13.87 -22.66
N GLY A 90 10.05 -12.65 -22.51
CA GLY A 90 9.07 -12.04 -23.42
C GLY A 90 7.71 -12.75 -23.44
N SER A 91 7.50 -13.75 -22.58
CA SER A 91 6.26 -14.54 -22.50
C SER A 91 5.10 -13.76 -21.87
N ARG A 92 5.39 -12.68 -21.13
CA ARG A 92 4.41 -11.76 -20.54
C ARG A 92 4.93 -10.33 -20.61
N ARG A 93 4.01 -9.36 -20.60
CA ARG A 93 4.33 -7.93 -20.54
C ARG A 93 4.02 -7.40 -19.15
N ALA A 94 4.92 -6.63 -18.56
CA ALA A 94 4.69 -6.03 -17.25
C ALA A 94 3.64 -4.91 -17.33
N LEU A 95 2.89 -4.73 -16.25
CA LEU A 95 1.73 -3.83 -16.18
C LEU A 95 2.11 -2.37 -15.87
N TRP A 96 3.40 -2.01 -15.89
CA TRP A 96 3.89 -0.66 -15.60
C TRP A 96 3.47 0.39 -16.64
N GLY A 97 3.18 -0.04 -17.88
CA GLY A 97 3.13 0.83 -19.06
C GLY A 97 1.86 1.65 -19.26
N ASP A 98 0.78 1.39 -18.53
CA ASP A 98 -0.54 1.99 -18.77
C ASP A 98 -1.09 2.78 -17.56
N LEU A 99 -0.34 2.88 -16.46
CA LEU A 99 -0.69 3.79 -15.36
C LEU A 99 -0.38 5.22 -15.83
N ALA A 100 -1.42 5.92 -16.29
CA ALA A 100 -1.36 7.29 -16.78
C ALA A 100 -0.50 8.22 -15.91
N ASN A 101 0.06 9.26 -16.54
CA ASN A 101 0.92 10.36 -16.01
C ASN A 101 0.40 11.13 -14.76
N VAL A 102 -0.57 10.59 -14.02
CA VAL A 102 -1.22 11.21 -12.89
C VAL A 102 -0.47 10.81 -11.62
N THR A 103 0.45 11.68 -11.16
CA THR A 103 1.11 11.54 -9.86
C THR A 103 0.06 11.45 -8.76
N GLN A 104 -0.03 10.29 -8.08
CA GLN A 104 -0.94 10.12 -6.95
C GLN A 104 -0.56 11.03 -5.77
N PRO A 105 -1.53 11.38 -4.90
CA PRO A 105 -1.23 12.10 -3.67
C PRO A 105 -0.25 11.34 -2.78
N PRO A 106 0.48 12.07 -1.93
CA PRO A 106 1.22 11.44 -0.86
C PRO A 106 0.28 10.80 0.14
N ARG A 107 0.81 9.80 0.83
CA ARG A 107 0.11 9.03 1.85
C ARG A 107 0.97 8.97 3.09
N VAL A 108 0.30 8.91 4.24
CA VAL A 108 1.00 8.67 5.50
C VAL A 108 1.12 7.19 5.71
N TYR A 109 2.32 6.76 6.07
CA TYR A 109 2.64 5.39 6.41
C TYR A 109 2.14 5.01 7.81
N VAL A 110 2.17 3.72 8.14
CA VAL A 110 1.51 3.18 9.34
C VAL A 110 2.11 3.68 10.67
N ASP A 111 3.33 4.23 10.67
CA ASP A 111 3.92 4.90 11.84
C ASP A 111 3.33 6.28 12.15
N GLY A 112 2.55 6.82 11.22
CA GLY A 112 2.05 8.19 11.26
C GLY A 112 3.13 9.25 11.07
N ARG A 113 4.32 8.88 10.58
CA ARG A 113 5.52 9.73 10.44
C ARG A 113 6.03 9.76 9.02
N SER A 114 6.23 8.58 8.44
CA SER A 114 6.81 8.43 7.12
C SER A 114 5.75 8.77 6.07
N ILE A 115 6.18 9.46 5.02
CA ILE A 115 5.31 9.81 3.89
C ILE A 115 5.81 9.01 2.70
N PHE A 116 4.88 8.44 1.94
CA PHE A 116 5.21 7.70 0.73
C PHE A 116 4.30 8.12 -0.43
N ARG A 117 4.76 7.89 -1.65
CA ARG A 117 4.00 8.15 -2.88
C ARG A 117 4.02 6.93 -3.78
N GLU A 118 2.88 6.68 -4.40
CA GLU A 118 2.84 5.77 -5.54
C GLU A 118 3.58 6.41 -6.72
N ILE A 119 4.56 5.70 -7.28
CA ILE A 119 5.32 6.21 -8.42
C ILE A 119 4.42 6.24 -9.65
N SER A 120 4.49 7.31 -10.44
CA SER A 120 3.72 7.38 -11.69
C SER A 120 4.44 6.73 -12.87
N SER A 121 5.73 6.45 -12.72
CA SER A 121 6.54 5.69 -13.68
C SER A 121 7.71 5.05 -12.95
N VAL A 122 8.02 3.81 -13.30
CA VAL A 122 9.22 3.10 -12.80
C VAL A 122 10.52 3.81 -13.20
N THR A 123 10.53 4.63 -14.24
CA THR A 123 11.68 5.46 -14.65
C THR A 123 12.01 6.58 -13.65
N GLN A 124 11.16 6.82 -12.65
CA GLN A 124 11.45 7.77 -11.56
C GLN A 124 12.28 7.14 -10.44
N LEU A 125 12.41 5.80 -10.45
CA LEU A 125 13.15 5.08 -9.43
C LEU A 125 14.63 5.26 -9.64
N ARG A 126 15.30 5.59 -8.55
CA ARG A 126 16.73 5.79 -8.49
C ARG A 126 17.37 4.82 -7.52
N ARG A 127 18.63 4.51 -7.76
CA ARG A 127 19.40 3.68 -6.84
C ARG A 127 19.40 4.28 -5.43
N GLY A 128 19.31 3.44 -4.43
CA GLY A 128 19.16 3.80 -3.02
C GLY A 128 17.75 4.23 -2.60
N ASP A 129 16.76 4.29 -3.51
CA ASP A 129 15.37 4.53 -3.13
C ASP A 129 14.84 3.40 -2.24
N HIS A 130 14.19 3.77 -1.14
CA HIS A 130 13.40 2.87 -0.30
C HIS A 130 12.00 2.73 -0.88
N CYS A 131 11.70 1.54 -1.39
CA CYS A 131 10.46 1.23 -2.04
C CYS A 131 9.66 0.16 -1.30
N MET A 132 8.38 0.12 -1.62
CA MET A 132 7.39 -0.74 -0.99
C MET A 132 6.40 -1.23 -2.04
N THR A 133 5.97 -2.47 -1.92
CA THR A 133 4.80 -2.99 -2.61
C THR A 133 3.87 -3.69 -1.62
N THR A 134 2.62 -3.90 -1.97
CA THR A 134 1.65 -4.48 -1.03
C THR A 134 1.87 -5.99 -0.90
N LEU A 135 2.17 -6.46 0.32
CA LEU A 135 2.12 -7.86 0.73
C LEU A 135 2.76 -8.90 -0.25
N ASN A 136 4.09 -9.08 -0.16
CA ASN A 136 4.85 -10.06 -0.95
C ASN A 136 4.48 -11.54 -0.68
N MET A 137 3.88 -11.84 0.48
CA MET A 137 3.44 -13.21 0.81
C MET A 137 2.35 -13.77 -0.11
N LEU A 138 1.78 -13.01 -1.04
CA LEU A 138 0.86 -13.56 -2.05
C LEU A 138 1.45 -13.54 -3.46
N ARG A 139 2.70 -13.07 -3.59
CA ARG A 139 3.39 -12.93 -4.86
C ARG A 139 3.59 -14.29 -5.51
N CYS A 140 3.49 -14.32 -6.84
CA CYS A 140 3.68 -15.50 -7.68
C CYS A 140 2.61 -16.60 -7.49
N LEU A 141 1.48 -16.33 -6.81
CA LEU A 141 0.35 -17.25 -6.78
C LEU A 141 -0.37 -17.25 -8.14
N SER A 142 -0.66 -16.06 -8.67
CA SER A 142 -1.13 -15.85 -10.04
C SER A 142 -1.03 -14.36 -10.40
N PRO A 143 -0.92 -13.99 -11.68
CA PRO A 143 -0.90 -12.59 -12.11
C PRO A 143 -2.13 -11.80 -11.66
N GLN A 144 -3.31 -12.43 -11.63
CA GLN A 144 -4.54 -11.75 -11.21
C GLN A 144 -4.52 -11.47 -9.71
N VAL A 145 -4.01 -12.39 -8.89
CA VAL A 145 -3.87 -12.18 -7.44
C VAL A 145 -2.86 -11.07 -7.16
N ASP A 146 -1.71 -11.10 -7.83
CA ASP A 146 -0.66 -10.08 -7.70
C ASP A 146 -1.20 -8.69 -8.03
N TYR A 147 -1.96 -8.57 -9.14
CA TYR A 147 -2.61 -7.33 -9.53
C TYR A 147 -3.67 -6.88 -8.51
N LEU A 148 -4.55 -7.78 -8.05
CA LEU A 148 -5.60 -7.45 -7.09
C LEU A 148 -5.04 -7.01 -5.73
N VAL A 149 -3.98 -7.66 -5.26
CA VAL A 149 -3.28 -7.28 -4.01
C VAL A 149 -2.62 -5.91 -4.15
N SER A 150 -1.93 -5.68 -5.27
CA SER A 150 -1.32 -4.39 -5.59
C SER A 150 -2.39 -3.28 -5.67
N LEU A 151 -3.52 -3.55 -6.33
CA LEU A 151 -4.65 -2.62 -6.41
C LEU A 151 -5.26 -2.35 -5.04
N ALA A 152 -5.42 -3.37 -4.19
CA ALA A 152 -5.96 -3.23 -2.84
C ALA A 152 -5.09 -2.31 -1.98
N GLY A 153 -3.76 -2.43 -2.05
CA GLY A 153 -2.87 -1.48 -1.36
C GLY A 153 -2.86 -0.09 -1.99
N SER A 154 -2.97 0.00 -3.32
CA SER A 154 -3.19 1.28 -4.01
C SER A 154 -4.50 1.97 -3.58
N LEU A 155 -5.50 1.22 -3.14
CA LEU A 155 -6.75 1.72 -2.53
C LEU A 155 -6.67 1.87 -0.99
N GLU A 156 -5.50 1.68 -0.38
CA GLU A 156 -5.27 1.74 1.07
C GLU A 156 -6.10 0.74 1.90
N LEU A 157 -6.50 -0.38 1.28
CA LEU A 157 -7.24 -1.45 1.97
C LEU A 157 -6.33 -2.36 2.80
N LEU A 158 -5.05 -2.40 2.46
CA LEU A 158 -4.02 -3.21 3.11
C LEU A 158 -2.93 -2.31 3.68
N HIS A 159 -2.55 -2.57 4.93
CA HIS A 159 -1.54 -1.83 5.69
C HIS A 159 -0.28 -2.68 5.96
N CYS A 160 0.01 -3.62 5.06
CA CYS A 160 1.19 -4.47 5.10
C CYS A 160 1.91 -4.37 3.76
N TYR A 161 3.17 -3.96 3.82
CA TYR A 161 4.02 -3.63 2.71
C TYR A 161 5.30 -4.46 2.79
N HIS A 162 5.72 -4.94 1.64
CA HIS A 162 7.03 -5.53 1.47
C HIS A 162 8.00 -4.44 1.06
N HIS A 163 9.06 -4.28 1.83
CA HIS A 163 10.07 -3.24 1.62
C HIS A 163 11.27 -3.80 0.85
N PHE A 164 11.78 -2.99 -0.06
CA PHE A 164 12.99 -3.28 -0.83
C PHE A 164 13.77 -2.00 -1.14
N ILE A 165 15.05 -2.16 -1.46
CA ILE A 165 15.93 -1.06 -1.87
C ILE A 165 16.26 -1.20 -3.35
N MET A 166 16.15 -0.11 -4.10
CA MET A 166 16.63 -0.04 -5.48
C MET A 166 18.16 -0.10 -5.52
N LEU A 167 18.73 -1.02 -6.29
CA LEU A 167 20.19 -1.09 -6.49
C LEU A 167 20.63 -0.31 -7.72
N ASP A 168 19.77 -0.21 -8.73
CA ASP A 168 20.05 0.43 -10.01
C ASP A 168 19.11 1.63 -10.26
N ASP A 169 19.60 2.64 -10.98
CA ASP A 169 18.74 3.66 -11.57
C ASP A 169 17.93 3.06 -12.73
N VAL A 170 16.66 3.42 -12.86
CA VAL A 170 15.84 3.01 -14.01
C VAL A 170 15.92 4.09 -15.08
N ALA A 171 16.67 3.83 -16.14
CA ALA A 171 16.84 4.76 -17.27
C ALA A 171 15.73 4.62 -18.31
N VAL A 172 15.34 3.38 -18.62
CA VAL A 172 14.36 3.09 -19.68
C VAL A 172 13.54 1.84 -19.32
N VAL A 173 12.37 1.71 -19.94
CA VAL A 173 11.54 0.50 -19.88
C VAL A 173 11.44 -0.04 -21.29
N ASP A 174 11.78 -1.32 -21.50
CA ASP A 174 11.74 -1.93 -22.83
C ASP A 174 10.32 -2.29 -23.30
N ALA A 175 10.20 -2.84 -24.51
CA ALA A 175 8.91 -3.18 -25.12
C ALA A 175 8.09 -4.22 -24.32
N TYR A 176 8.75 -5.04 -23.51
CA TYR A 176 8.11 -6.04 -22.64
C TYR A 176 7.76 -5.48 -21.26
N GLY A 177 8.07 -4.20 -21.01
CA GLY A 177 7.86 -3.57 -19.72
C GLY A 177 8.99 -3.86 -18.73
N VAL A 178 10.16 -4.33 -19.18
CA VAL A 178 11.28 -4.61 -18.27
C VAL A 178 12.07 -3.32 -18.01
N PRO A 179 12.24 -2.89 -16.73
CA PRO A 179 13.05 -1.73 -16.37
C PRO A 179 14.54 -2.00 -16.57
N ARG A 180 15.26 -1.06 -17.19
CA ARG A 180 16.70 -1.16 -17.50
C ARG A 180 17.47 0.08 -17.07
N ASN A 181 18.73 -0.13 -16.68
CA ASN A 181 19.67 0.94 -16.37
C ASN A 181 20.24 1.60 -17.64
N LYS A 182 21.15 2.56 -17.50
CA LYS A 182 21.73 3.31 -18.63
C LYS A 182 22.60 2.43 -19.52
N GLU A 183 23.17 1.38 -18.95
CA GLU A 183 23.99 0.37 -19.59
C GLU A 183 23.15 -0.69 -20.32
N GLY A 184 21.82 -0.61 -20.24
CA GLY A 184 20.89 -1.56 -20.86
C GLY A 184 20.69 -2.86 -20.08
N GLN A 185 21.33 -2.99 -18.93
CA GLN A 185 21.14 -4.11 -18.00
C GLN A 185 19.82 -3.96 -17.25
N ILE A 186 19.31 -5.06 -16.70
CA ILE A 186 18.04 -5.08 -15.99
C ILE A 186 18.21 -4.40 -14.63
N ALA A 187 17.29 -3.50 -14.28
CA ALA A 187 17.33 -2.86 -12.98
C ALA A 187 17.00 -3.87 -11.87
N THR A 188 17.83 -3.91 -10.84
CA THR A 188 17.71 -4.84 -9.72
C THR A 188 17.37 -4.15 -8.41
N ILE A 189 16.83 -4.94 -7.49
CA ILE A 189 16.50 -4.56 -6.12
C ILE A 189 17.13 -5.53 -5.14
N VAL A 190 17.28 -5.08 -3.89
CA VAL A 190 17.59 -5.92 -2.74
C VAL A 190 16.36 -6.06 -1.86
N GLU A 191 16.04 -7.29 -1.48
CA GLU A 191 14.88 -7.59 -0.63
C GLU A 191 15.08 -8.82 0.26
N TYR A 192 14.29 -8.88 1.35
CA TYR A 192 14.13 -10.08 2.18
C TYR A 192 12.81 -10.77 1.85
N SER A 193 12.89 -11.91 1.19
CA SER A 193 11.74 -12.42 0.44
C SER A 193 11.92 -13.91 0.23
N ASN A 194 10.97 -14.71 0.70
CA ASN A 194 10.72 -16.04 0.16
C ASN A 194 9.37 -15.95 -0.56
N THR A 195 9.31 -16.35 -1.83
CA THR A 195 8.02 -16.45 -2.53
C THR A 195 7.17 -17.54 -1.88
N MET A 196 5.83 -17.48 -2.00
CA MET A 196 4.98 -18.55 -1.47
C MET A 196 5.32 -19.96 -1.98
N PRO A 197 5.67 -20.15 -3.26
CA PRO A 197 6.16 -21.44 -3.74
C PRO A 197 7.43 -21.91 -3.03
N GLU A 198 8.42 -21.03 -2.83
CA GLU A 198 9.65 -21.35 -2.10
C GLU A 198 9.36 -21.68 -0.64
N PHE A 199 8.54 -20.84 0.00
CA PHE A 199 8.12 -21.03 1.37
C PHE A 199 7.35 -22.35 1.58
N TYR A 200 6.38 -22.64 0.70
CA TYR A 200 5.63 -23.89 0.74
C TYR A 200 6.56 -25.09 0.57
N GLU A 201 7.51 -25.00 -0.35
CA GLU A 201 8.47 -26.06 -0.61
C GLU A 201 9.43 -26.28 0.57
N GLU A 202 9.88 -25.22 1.23
CA GLU A 202 10.67 -25.31 2.48
C GLU A 202 9.89 -26.00 3.60
N VAL A 203 8.64 -25.58 3.84
CA VAL A 203 7.79 -26.21 4.86
C VAL A 203 7.50 -27.66 4.52
N ARG A 204 7.26 -27.98 3.24
CA ARG A 204 7.03 -29.35 2.76
C ARG A 204 8.25 -30.25 3.00
N VAL A 205 9.44 -29.77 2.67
CA VAL A 205 10.70 -30.49 2.89
C VAL A 205 10.94 -30.70 4.38
N LEU A 206 10.79 -29.67 5.20
CA LEU A 206 11.01 -29.75 6.65
C LEU A 206 10.00 -30.63 7.38
N SER A 207 8.76 -30.66 6.90
CA SER A 207 7.73 -31.55 7.41
C SER A 207 7.89 -33.00 6.94
N LEU A 208 8.89 -33.32 6.10
CA LEU A 208 9.06 -34.64 5.48
C LEU A 208 7.79 -35.10 4.75
N ASN A 209 7.05 -34.17 4.14
CA ASN A 209 5.70 -34.39 3.57
C ASN A 209 4.64 -34.90 4.58
N SER A 210 4.89 -34.75 5.89
CA SER A 210 3.95 -35.18 6.93
C SER A 210 2.97 -34.06 7.28
N TRP A 211 1.68 -34.29 6.97
CA TRP A 211 0.59 -33.39 7.33
C TRP A 211 0.47 -33.11 8.85
N LEU A 212 0.90 -34.05 9.69
CA LEU A 212 0.91 -33.88 11.15
C LEU A 212 1.94 -32.85 11.62
N HIS A 213 3.10 -32.80 10.95
CA HIS A 213 4.19 -31.88 11.28
C HIS A 213 4.07 -30.55 10.52
N PHE A 214 3.27 -30.51 9.45
CA PHE A 214 3.08 -29.36 8.60
C PHE A 214 2.67 -28.08 9.37
N PRO A 215 1.67 -28.07 10.28
CA PRO A 215 1.29 -26.85 11.00
C PRO A 215 2.41 -26.32 11.90
N LYS A 216 3.17 -27.21 12.55
CA LYS A 216 4.30 -26.84 13.39
C LYS A 216 5.39 -26.17 12.58
N HIS A 217 5.78 -26.78 11.45
CA HIS A 217 6.82 -26.22 10.58
C HIS A 217 6.34 -24.98 9.83
N LEU A 218 5.06 -24.90 9.50
CA LEU A 218 4.45 -23.69 8.95
C LEU A 218 4.58 -22.52 9.92
N ILE A 219 4.13 -22.68 11.17
CA ILE A 219 4.26 -21.63 12.19
C ILE A 219 5.73 -21.30 12.44
N GLN A 220 6.58 -22.32 12.55
CA GLN A 220 8.02 -22.11 12.74
C GLN A 220 8.63 -21.34 11.57
N GLN A 221 8.29 -21.64 10.32
CA GLN A 221 8.85 -20.94 9.17
C GLN A 221 8.24 -19.54 8.96
N VAL A 222 6.92 -19.36 9.14
CA VAL A 222 6.31 -18.02 9.04
C VAL A 222 6.85 -17.11 10.15
N CYS A 223 6.89 -17.60 11.38
CA CYS A 223 7.20 -16.75 12.54
C CYS A 223 8.69 -16.67 12.84
N LEU A 224 9.49 -17.70 12.50
CA LEU A 224 10.89 -17.85 12.90
C LEU A 224 11.80 -18.30 11.73
N GLY A 225 11.26 -18.46 10.53
CA GLY A 225 11.98 -18.95 9.36
C GLY A 225 12.90 -17.91 8.76
N LYS A 226 13.95 -18.40 8.10
CA LYS A 226 14.91 -17.58 7.37
C LYS A 226 14.29 -17.18 6.03
N ALA A 227 13.72 -15.97 5.93
CA ALA A 227 13.68 -15.31 4.64
C ALA A 227 15.11 -14.95 4.21
N HIS A 228 15.40 -15.18 2.94
CA HIS A 228 16.71 -14.90 2.38
C HIS A 228 16.78 -13.48 1.82
N CYS A 229 17.96 -12.87 1.92
CA CYS A 229 18.26 -11.62 1.25
C CYS A 229 18.69 -11.91 -0.19
N HIS A 230 17.99 -11.35 -1.18
CA HIS A 230 18.22 -11.62 -2.60
C HIS A 230 18.39 -10.34 -3.41
N ARG A 231 19.22 -10.44 -4.45
CA ARG A 231 19.20 -9.51 -5.59
C ARG A 231 18.17 -10.03 -6.58
N VAL A 232 17.12 -9.24 -6.82
CA VAL A 232 15.98 -9.64 -7.65
C VAL A 232 15.79 -8.62 -8.78
N PRO A 233 15.49 -9.02 -10.02
CA PRO A 233 15.08 -8.10 -11.05
C PRO A 233 13.79 -7.36 -10.66
N LEU A 234 13.77 -6.03 -10.80
CA LEU A 234 12.55 -5.24 -10.52
C LEU A 234 11.35 -5.72 -11.37
N ALA A 235 11.62 -6.25 -12.56
CA ALA A 235 10.62 -6.82 -13.45
C ALA A 235 9.78 -7.96 -12.82
N ASP A 236 10.26 -8.62 -11.76
CA ASP A 236 9.47 -9.63 -11.04
C ASP A 236 8.25 -9.09 -10.32
N TYR A 237 8.21 -7.79 -10.12
CA TYR A 237 7.04 -7.09 -9.62
C TYR A 237 6.10 -6.64 -10.74
N GLY A 238 6.33 -7.07 -11.99
CA GLY A 238 5.61 -6.61 -13.19
C GLY A 238 4.09 -6.83 -13.16
N ASP A 239 3.61 -7.80 -12.39
CA ASP A 239 2.17 -8.05 -12.17
C ASP A 239 1.60 -7.21 -10.99
N MET A 240 2.45 -6.47 -10.26
CA MET A 240 2.12 -5.62 -9.11
C MET A 240 2.42 -4.14 -9.43
N PRO A 241 1.62 -3.50 -10.29
CA PRO A 241 1.98 -2.23 -10.92
C PRO A 241 2.07 -1.03 -9.94
N HIS A 242 1.58 -1.16 -8.72
CA HIS A 242 1.59 -0.11 -7.71
C HIS A 242 2.80 -0.25 -6.77
N ILE A 243 3.90 0.41 -7.15
CA ILE A 243 5.07 0.60 -6.28
C ILE A 243 4.96 1.93 -5.55
N PHE A 244 5.27 1.90 -4.26
CA PHE A 244 5.35 3.07 -3.41
C PHE A 244 6.81 3.37 -3.09
N ARG A 245 7.17 4.64 -3.08
CA ARG A 245 8.50 5.12 -2.66
C ARG A 245 8.35 5.99 -1.41
N ILE A 246 9.21 5.80 -0.42
CA ILE A 246 9.27 6.68 0.75
C ILE A 246 9.86 8.03 0.33
N GLU A 247 9.24 9.12 0.78
CA GLU A 247 9.68 10.49 0.52
C GLU A 247 10.84 10.86 1.46
N GLU A 248 12.05 10.86 0.91
CA GLU A 248 13.28 11.20 1.63
C GLU A 248 14.14 12.17 0.80
N ARG A 249 14.84 13.08 1.50
CA ARG A 249 15.88 13.92 0.90
C ARG A 249 17.22 13.21 1.03
N LEU A 250 17.56 12.42 0.01
CA LEU A 250 18.83 11.69 -0.06
C LEU A 250 19.79 12.40 -1.02
N SER A 251 21.00 12.72 -0.56
CA SER A 251 22.09 13.13 -1.46
C SER A 251 22.58 11.95 -2.30
N GLU A 252 23.31 12.21 -3.38
CA GLU A 252 23.92 11.13 -4.19
C GLU A 252 24.88 10.28 -3.34
N GLU A 253 25.66 10.89 -2.45
CA GLU A 253 26.56 10.18 -1.54
C GLU A 253 25.79 9.26 -0.58
N GLU A 254 24.61 9.69 -0.13
CA GLU A 254 23.75 8.88 0.73
C GLU A 254 23.14 7.71 -0.03
N ARG A 255 22.70 7.92 -1.28
CA ARG A 255 22.21 6.86 -2.16
C ARG A 255 23.28 5.80 -2.39
N GLU A 256 24.50 6.22 -2.71
CA GLU A 256 25.62 5.30 -2.91
C GLU A 256 25.99 4.53 -1.63
N ARG A 257 25.89 5.17 -0.47
CA ARG A 257 26.06 4.50 0.82
C ARG A 257 24.97 3.45 1.04
N ILE A 258 23.70 3.80 0.82
CA ILE A 258 22.56 2.88 0.98
C ILE A 258 22.74 1.66 0.07
N VAL A 259 23.13 1.85 -1.19
CA VAL A 259 23.36 0.75 -2.13
C VAL A 259 24.51 -0.14 -1.66
N ARG A 260 25.64 0.45 -1.27
CA ARG A 260 26.79 -0.32 -0.75
C ARG A 260 26.43 -1.13 0.49
N ASP A 261 25.69 -0.53 1.43
CA ASP A 261 25.26 -1.22 2.65
C ASP A 261 24.22 -2.31 2.32
N SER A 262 23.37 -2.10 1.31
CA SER A 262 22.44 -3.11 0.78
C SER A 262 23.16 -4.28 0.11
N GLU A 263 24.24 -4.02 -0.64
CA GLU A 263 25.05 -5.07 -1.24
C GLU A 263 25.77 -5.91 -0.19
N ARG A 264 26.23 -5.31 0.92
CA ARG A 264 26.79 -6.07 2.05
C ARG A 264 25.79 -7.03 2.67
N LEU A 265 24.50 -6.67 2.71
CA LEU A 265 23.45 -7.56 3.21
C LEU A 265 23.24 -8.78 2.32
N LEU A 266 23.61 -8.73 1.04
CA LEU A 266 23.59 -9.91 0.17
C LEU A 266 24.67 -10.92 0.59
N GLU A 267 25.82 -10.43 1.09
CA GLU A 267 26.93 -11.26 1.54
C GLU A 267 26.68 -11.83 2.95
N ASP A 268 26.24 -10.98 3.87
CA ASP A 268 25.99 -11.32 5.27
C ASP A 268 24.70 -10.65 5.76
N HIS A 269 23.63 -11.44 5.89
CA HIS A 269 22.34 -10.96 6.39
C HIS A 269 22.00 -11.52 7.77
N PRO A 270 21.40 -10.70 8.66
CA PRO A 270 20.76 -11.23 9.85
C PRO A 270 19.68 -12.26 9.49
N THR A 271 19.49 -13.22 10.39
CA THR A 271 18.38 -14.17 10.26
C THR A 271 17.06 -13.42 10.30
N TYR A 272 16.28 -13.55 9.24
CA TYR A 272 14.98 -12.91 9.14
C TYR A 272 14.05 -13.32 10.28
N ASN A 273 13.25 -12.36 10.72
CA ASN A 273 12.12 -12.61 11.58
C ASN A 273 11.00 -11.62 11.32
N MET A 274 9.77 -12.11 11.12
CA MET A 274 8.62 -11.27 10.82
C MET A 274 8.38 -10.15 11.86
N PHE A 275 8.70 -10.38 13.13
CA PHE A 275 8.45 -9.43 14.22
C PHE A 275 9.67 -8.58 14.61
N TRP A 276 10.89 -9.09 14.51
CA TRP A 276 12.08 -8.35 15.00
C TRP A 276 13.21 -8.20 14.01
N ALA A 277 13.14 -8.79 12.81
CA ALA A 277 14.19 -8.71 11.80
C ALA A 277 13.60 -8.91 10.40
N ASN A 278 12.55 -8.16 10.08
CA ASN A 278 11.82 -8.30 8.81
C ASN A 278 12.42 -7.40 7.71
N CYS A 279 11.80 -7.39 6.51
CA CYS A 279 12.26 -6.56 5.40
C CYS A 279 12.28 -5.07 5.79
N GLU A 280 11.28 -4.58 6.51
CA GLU A 280 11.22 -3.19 6.98
C GLU A 280 12.38 -2.85 7.93
N HIS A 281 12.66 -3.69 8.94
CA HIS A 281 13.80 -3.49 9.84
C HIS A 281 15.11 -3.35 9.09
N THR A 282 15.33 -4.23 8.12
CA THR A 282 16.57 -4.25 7.37
C THR A 282 16.67 -3.06 6.41
N THR A 283 15.59 -2.73 5.69
CA THR A 283 15.57 -1.52 4.85
C THR A 283 15.80 -0.25 5.67
N ASN A 284 15.22 -0.13 6.87
CA ASN A 284 15.42 1.02 7.77
C ASN A 284 16.82 1.07 8.39
N MET A 285 17.52 -0.07 8.47
CA MET A 285 18.90 -0.14 8.93
C MET A 285 19.87 0.41 7.89
N VAL A 286 19.63 0.12 6.60
CA VAL A 286 20.48 0.60 5.51
C VAL A 286 20.07 1.99 5.01
N SER A 287 18.80 2.37 5.14
CA SER A 287 18.31 3.71 4.79
C SER A 287 18.82 4.78 5.76
N GLY A 288 18.64 6.05 5.40
CA GLY A 288 19.14 7.20 6.16
C GLY A 288 18.67 7.26 7.62
N ALA A 289 17.59 6.55 7.97
CA ALA A 289 17.05 6.49 9.32
C ALA A 289 17.96 5.77 10.33
N LYS A 290 18.79 4.81 9.89
CA LYS A 290 19.67 3.97 10.73
C LYS A 290 18.99 3.42 12.00
N LYS A 291 17.70 3.09 11.90
CA LYS A 291 16.90 2.58 13.01
C LYS A 291 16.41 1.20 12.67
N PHE A 292 16.82 0.23 13.48
CA PHE A 292 16.33 -1.13 13.38
C PHE A 292 14.94 -1.23 14.03
N THR A 293 13.93 -0.72 13.34
CA THR A 293 12.54 -0.69 13.80
C THR A 293 11.58 -0.98 12.65
N SER A 294 10.49 -1.69 12.95
CA SER A 294 9.38 -1.92 12.01
C SER A 294 8.09 -1.26 12.52
N PRO A 295 7.75 -0.06 12.01
CA PRO A 295 6.41 0.50 12.09
C PRO A 295 5.27 -0.50 11.91
N GLU A 296 5.34 -1.40 10.93
CA GLU A 296 4.29 -2.38 10.66
C GLU A 296 4.09 -3.33 11.83
N VAL A 297 5.20 -3.80 12.43
CA VAL A 297 5.12 -4.68 13.60
C VAL A 297 4.48 -3.95 14.79
N HIS A 298 4.84 -2.69 15.02
CA HIS A 298 4.19 -1.88 16.06
C HIS A 298 2.69 -1.73 15.80
N PHE A 299 2.30 -1.48 14.55
CA PHE A 299 0.91 -1.39 14.13
C PHE A 299 0.16 -2.73 14.32
N MET A 300 0.78 -3.86 13.97
CA MET A 300 0.23 -5.20 14.15
C MET A 300 0.03 -5.52 15.64
N PHE A 301 1.03 -5.28 16.49
CA PHE A 301 0.90 -5.53 17.93
C PHE A 301 -0.15 -4.65 18.59
N TRP A 302 -0.25 -3.39 18.19
CA TRP A 302 -1.30 -2.50 18.67
C TRP A 302 -2.70 -2.98 18.25
N SER A 303 -2.84 -3.41 16.99
CA SER A 303 -4.08 -3.97 16.47
C SER A 303 -4.47 -5.25 17.21
N LEU A 304 -3.52 -6.16 17.43
CA LEU A 304 -3.73 -7.38 18.21
C LEU A 304 -4.17 -7.08 19.64
N PHE A 305 -3.48 -6.16 20.33
CA PHE A 305 -3.85 -5.72 21.67
C PHE A 305 -5.30 -5.21 21.73
N ARG A 306 -5.70 -4.38 20.76
CA ARG A 306 -7.08 -3.88 20.66
C ARG A 306 -8.08 -5.01 20.43
N TYR A 307 -7.77 -5.98 19.57
CA TYR A 307 -8.64 -7.14 19.36
C TYR A 307 -8.82 -7.95 20.64
N LEU A 308 -7.75 -8.20 21.38
CA LEU A 308 -7.80 -8.90 22.67
C LEU A 308 -8.64 -8.13 23.69
N LEU A 309 -8.46 -6.82 23.82
CA LEU A 309 -9.32 -5.99 24.67
C LEU A 309 -10.78 -6.05 24.25
N THR A 310 -11.04 -6.04 22.94
CA THR A 310 -12.41 -6.10 22.42
C THR A 310 -13.08 -7.43 22.73
N LEU A 311 -12.33 -8.54 22.66
CA LEU A 311 -12.81 -9.86 23.09
C LEU A 311 -13.14 -9.90 24.59
N VAL A 312 -12.33 -9.25 25.44
CA VAL A 312 -12.65 -9.08 26.87
C VAL A 312 -13.92 -8.25 27.05
N GLY A 313 -14.09 -7.18 26.26
CA GLY A 313 -15.32 -6.40 26.20
C GLY A 313 -16.55 -7.26 25.89
N LEU A 314 -16.46 -8.10 24.86
CA LEU A 314 -17.54 -9.04 24.50
C LEU A 314 -17.85 -10.03 25.62
N ALA A 315 -16.86 -10.44 26.42
CA ALA A 315 -17.11 -11.27 27.61
C ALA A 315 -17.95 -10.54 28.65
N PHE A 316 -17.70 -9.24 28.92
CA PHE A 316 -18.57 -8.43 29.78
C PHE A 316 -19.99 -8.35 29.25
N LEU A 317 -20.15 -8.13 27.95
CA LEU A 317 -21.47 -8.08 27.32
C LEU A 317 -22.19 -9.44 27.38
N HIS A 318 -21.46 -10.55 27.30
CA HIS A 318 -21.99 -11.89 27.57
C HIS A 318 -22.45 -12.07 29.03
N PHE A 319 -21.64 -11.65 30.01
CA PHE A 319 -22.00 -11.70 31.43
C PHE A 319 -23.27 -10.90 31.73
N LEU A 320 -23.44 -9.74 31.08
CA LEU A 320 -24.65 -8.95 31.14
C LEU A 320 -25.87 -9.81 30.79
N THR A 321 -25.83 -10.53 29.67
CA THR A 321 -26.97 -11.38 29.28
C THR A 321 -27.25 -12.55 30.20
N LEU A 322 -26.21 -13.16 30.78
CA LEU A 322 -26.39 -14.30 31.69
C LEU A 322 -27.00 -13.85 33.02
N ARG A 323 -26.54 -12.73 33.59
CA ARG A 323 -26.98 -12.25 34.90
C ARG A 323 -28.28 -11.46 34.85
N CYS A 324 -28.55 -10.75 33.76
CA CYS A 324 -29.75 -9.93 33.66
C CYS A 324 -31.04 -10.69 33.29
N TYR A 325 -30.99 -12.01 33.10
CA TYR A 325 -32.19 -12.84 33.03
C TYR A 325 -32.81 -13.13 34.41
N SER A 326 -32.15 -12.75 35.51
CA SER A 326 -32.67 -12.87 36.88
C SER A 326 -33.01 -11.48 37.43
N ARG A 327 -34.10 -11.34 38.20
CA ARG A 327 -34.78 -10.09 38.66
C ARG A 327 -33.93 -9.01 39.40
N TYR A 328 -32.60 -9.14 39.48
CA TYR A 328 -31.70 -8.26 40.24
C TYR A 328 -30.75 -7.41 39.35
N CYS A 329 -31.23 -6.90 38.22
CA CYS A 329 -30.40 -6.28 37.17
C CYS A 329 -29.75 -4.91 37.48
N LEU A 330 -30.30 -4.09 38.37
CA LEU A 330 -30.09 -2.63 38.25
C LEU A 330 -28.66 -2.16 38.58
N GLN A 331 -27.94 -2.85 39.46
CA GLN A 331 -26.61 -2.41 39.90
C GLN A 331 -25.45 -3.05 39.11
N ASP A 332 -25.56 -4.35 38.77
CA ASP A 332 -24.55 -5.07 37.96
C ASP A 332 -24.51 -4.58 36.50
N PHE A 333 -25.62 -3.99 36.02
CA PHE A 333 -25.77 -3.52 34.64
C PHE A 333 -24.81 -2.37 34.31
N GLN A 334 -24.72 -1.35 35.17
CA GLN A 334 -23.93 -0.14 34.89
C GLN A 334 -22.42 -0.42 34.86
N TRP A 335 -21.92 -1.21 35.81
CA TRP A 335 -20.49 -1.54 35.85
C TRP A 335 -20.06 -2.41 34.66
N THR A 336 -20.86 -3.43 34.32
CA THR A 336 -20.56 -4.33 33.20
C THR A 336 -20.58 -3.59 31.87
N LEU A 337 -21.54 -2.67 31.69
CA LEU A 337 -21.61 -1.82 30.50
C LEU A 337 -20.44 -0.83 30.45
N GLY A 338 -20.07 -0.22 31.59
CA GLY A 338 -18.87 0.62 31.70
C GLY A 338 -17.59 -0.14 31.34
N ALA A 339 -17.45 -1.38 31.82
CA ALA A 339 -16.32 -2.26 31.50
C ALA A 339 -16.28 -2.63 30.01
N TYR A 340 -17.44 -2.92 29.40
CA TYR A 340 -17.55 -3.12 27.95
C TYR A 340 -17.02 -1.90 27.18
N TYR A 341 -17.47 -0.68 27.51
CA TYR A 341 -17.02 0.54 26.82
C TYR A 341 -15.53 0.83 27.08
N ALA A 342 -15.03 0.57 28.29
CA ALA A 342 -13.62 0.73 28.62
C ALA A 342 -12.72 -0.22 27.82
N CYS A 343 -13.22 -1.42 27.47
CA CYS A 343 -12.48 -2.41 26.69
C CYS A 343 -12.67 -2.30 25.17
N THR A 344 -13.72 -1.62 24.70
CA THR A 344 -14.06 -1.54 23.27
C THR A 344 -13.96 -0.13 22.70
N ALA A 345 -14.84 0.77 23.13
CA ALA A 345 -14.97 2.11 22.59
C ALA A 345 -13.81 3.05 23.01
N LEU A 346 -13.39 3.00 24.28
CA LEU A 346 -12.33 3.87 24.79
C LEU A 346 -10.98 3.67 24.07
N PRO A 347 -10.49 2.43 23.85
CA PRO A 347 -9.26 2.21 23.08
C PRO A 347 -9.34 2.74 21.65
N VAL A 348 -10.50 2.60 20.98
CA VAL A 348 -10.72 3.14 19.63
C VAL A 348 -10.68 4.67 19.63
N LEU A 349 -11.35 5.31 20.60
CA LEU A 349 -11.34 6.77 20.73
C LEU A 349 -9.92 7.30 20.98
N LEU A 350 -9.21 6.71 21.94
CA LEU A 350 -7.84 7.09 22.25
C LEU A 350 -6.90 6.87 21.06
N GLN A 351 -7.06 5.77 20.33
CA GLN A 351 -6.30 5.50 19.12
C GLN A 351 -6.53 6.61 18.08
N ILE A 352 -7.78 6.97 17.79
CA ILE A 352 -8.12 8.02 16.81
C ILE A 352 -7.47 9.36 17.21
N LEU A 353 -7.61 9.78 18.47
CA LEU A 353 -7.06 11.03 18.96
C LEU A 353 -5.53 11.05 18.90
N VAL A 354 -4.88 10.02 19.43
CA VAL A 354 -3.41 9.93 19.49
C VAL A 354 -2.82 9.83 18.08
N GLN A 355 -3.40 9.01 17.20
CA GLN A 355 -2.93 8.87 15.82
C GLN A 355 -3.07 10.19 15.07
N PHE A 356 -4.24 10.83 15.10
CA PHE A 356 -4.46 12.10 14.42
C PHE A 356 -3.51 13.19 14.93
N SER A 357 -3.36 13.35 16.26
CA SER A 357 -2.44 14.35 16.83
C SER A 357 -0.99 14.09 16.43
N ARG A 358 -0.54 12.83 16.48
CA ARG A 358 0.82 12.46 16.04
C ARG A 358 1.02 12.74 14.55
N MET A 359 0.09 12.31 13.71
CA MET A 359 0.13 12.50 12.26
C MET A 359 0.17 13.99 11.90
N ALA A 360 -0.70 14.80 12.50
CA ALA A 360 -0.74 16.24 12.26
C ALA A 360 0.60 16.90 12.61
N TRP A 361 1.19 16.56 13.75
CA TRP A 361 2.52 17.05 14.13
C TRP A 361 3.61 16.63 13.14
N ASN A 362 3.61 15.36 12.74
CA ASN A 362 4.64 14.84 11.84
C ASN A 362 4.51 15.41 10.42
N MET A 363 3.29 15.58 9.90
CA MET A 363 3.08 16.22 8.59
C MET A 363 3.61 17.66 8.58
N VAL A 364 3.38 18.43 9.65
CA VAL A 364 3.96 19.77 9.80
C VAL A 364 5.48 19.68 9.82
N SER A 365 6.07 18.71 10.53
CA SER A 365 7.51 18.48 10.51
C SER A 365 8.04 18.16 9.11
N CYS A 366 7.38 17.27 8.36
CA CYS A 366 7.75 16.92 6.98
C CYS A 366 7.69 18.14 6.04
N TYR A 367 6.67 18.98 6.18
CA TYR A 367 6.57 20.25 5.44
C TYR A 367 7.72 21.20 5.80
N LEU A 368 8.04 21.35 7.09
CA LEU A 368 9.15 22.19 7.53
C LEU A 368 10.51 21.69 7.05
N GLN A 369 10.66 20.37 6.85
CA GLN A 369 11.82 19.71 6.24
C GLN A 369 11.79 19.72 4.71
N ASN A 370 10.77 20.33 4.09
CA ASN A 370 10.56 20.39 2.65
C ASN A 370 10.50 18.99 1.96
N LEU A 371 9.96 17.98 2.66
CA LEU A 371 9.68 16.66 2.08
C LEU A 371 8.36 16.67 1.29
N ILE A 372 7.44 17.55 1.67
CA ILE A 372 6.13 17.72 1.03
C ILE A 372 5.87 19.20 0.73
N SER A 373 5.04 19.46 -0.28
CA SER A 373 4.55 20.80 -0.58
C SER A 373 3.49 21.25 0.44
N LYS A 374 3.14 22.54 0.40
CA LYS A 374 2.06 23.07 1.25
C LYS A 374 0.71 22.43 0.91
N ASP A 375 0.48 22.14 -0.36
CA ASP A 375 -0.77 21.51 -0.81
C ASP A 375 -0.88 20.06 -0.35
N ASP A 376 0.23 19.33 -0.41
CA ASP A 376 0.32 17.98 0.13
C ASP A 376 0.02 17.96 1.63
N LEU A 377 0.55 18.94 2.40
CA LEU A 377 0.26 19.07 3.82
C LEU A 377 -1.25 19.25 4.07
N TYR A 378 -1.91 20.16 3.34
CA TYR A 378 -3.33 20.39 3.51
C TYR A 378 -4.18 19.20 3.08
N HIS A 379 -3.83 18.55 1.96
CA HIS A 379 -4.49 17.34 1.51
C HIS A 379 -4.41 16.23 2.56
N LEU A 380 -3.20 15.96 3.07
CA LEU A 380 -2.97 14.93 4.08
C LEU A 380 -3.69 15.24 5.39
N LEU A 381 -3.59 16.47 5.90
CA LEU A 381 -4.26 16.87 7.14
C LEU A 381 -5.79 16.76 7.02
N LEU A 382 -6.37 17.23 5.91
CA LEU A 382 -7.81 17.15 5.68
C LEU A 382 -8.26 15.70 5.53
N LYS A 383 -7.54 14.90 4.73
CA LYS A 383 -7.83 13.48 4.53
C LYS A 383 -7.81 12.73 5.86
N GLU A 384 -6.80 12.93 6.70
CA GLU A 384 -6.70 12.20 7.97
C GLU A 384 -7.64 12.74 9.05
N LEU A 385 -8.00 14.03 9.01
CA LEU A 385 -9.07 14.58 9.86
C LEU A 385 -10.42 13.97 9.50
N CYS A 386 -10.75 13.91 8.21
CA CYS A 386 -11.98 13.28 7.72
C CYS A 386 -12.02 11.79 8.08
N ARG A 387 -10.89 11.07 7.99
CA ARG A 387 -10.74 9.67 8.43
C ARG A 387 -11.04 9.52 9.92
N ALA A 388 -10.45 10.39 10.75
CA ALA A 388 -10.65 10.38 12.19
C ALA A 388 -12.11 10.64 12.58
N ILE A 389 -12.77 11.61 11.93
CA ILE A 389 -14.19 11.90 12.14
C ILE A 389 -15.06 10.72 11.70
N PHE A 390 -14.81 10.18 10.49
CA PHE A 390 -15.59 9.09 9.93
C PHE A 390 -15.50 7.82 10.78
N ASN A 391 -14.28 7.41 11.14
CA ASN A 391 -14.04 6.27 12.02
C ASN A 391 -14.58 6.52 13.43
N GLY A 392 -14.50 7.76 13.93
CA GLY A 392 -15.10 8.15 15.19
C GLY A 392 -16.62 7.97 15.19
N VAL A 393 -17.31 8.42 14.14
CA VAL A 393 -18.77 8.29 14.03
C VAL A 393 -19.20 6.85 13.82
N LEU A 394 -18.65 6.15 12.82
CA LEU A 394 -19.12 4.81 12.45
C LEU A 394 -18.65 3.75 13.44
N ALA A 395 -17.34 3.68 13.74
CA ALA A 395 -16.84 2.61 14.60
C ALA A 395 -17.27 2.82 16.06
N LEU A 396 -17.14 4.03 16.63
CA LEU A 396 -17.61 4.26 18.00
C LEU A 396 -19.13 4.20 18.10
N GLY A 397 -19.86 4.78 17.13
CA GLY A 397 -21.32 4.69 17.10
C GLY A 397 -21.80 3.24 17.11
N PHE A 398 -21.20 2.38 16.27
CA PHE A 398 -21.49 0.96 16.25
C PHE A 398 -21.16 0.27 17.59
N LEU A 399 -19.98 0.53 18.16
CA LEU A 399 -19.57 -0.05 19.44
C LEU A 399 -20.48 0.39 20.59
N VAL A 400 -20.97 1.63 20.58
CA VAL A 400 -21.91 2.18 21.57
C VAL A 400 -23.29 1.53 21.46
N TRP A 401 -23.76 1.24 20.25
CA TRP A 401 -25.08 0.60 20.04
C TRP A 401 -25.06 -0.91 20.12
N ALA A 402 -23.91 -1.56 19.98
CA ALA A 402 -23.81 -3.03 20.01
C ALA A 402 -24.47 -3.70 21.24
N PRO A 403 -24.42 -3.14 22.47
CA PRO A 403 -25.14 -3.69 23.60
C PRO A 403 -26.66 -3.80 23.40
N ASP A 404 -27.29 -2.82 22.73
CA ASP A 404 -28.73 -2.83 22.47
C ASP A 404 -29.13 -3.97 21.53
N PHE A 405 -28.25 -4.32 20.58
CA PHE A 405 -28.45 -5.43 19.64
C PHE A 405 -28.05 -6.80 20.23
N TRP A 406 -27.40 -6.84 21.38
CA TRP A 406 -26.86 -8.09 21.93
C TRP A 406 -27.94 -9.05 22.44
N HIS A 407 -29.15 -8.55 22.66
CA HIS A 407 -30.31 -9.34 23.05
C HIS A 407 -30.81 -10.29 21.93
N PHE A 408 -30.50 -10.00 20.66
CA PHE A 408 -30.88 -10.84 19.52
C PHE A 408 -30.02 -12.11 19.44
N LYS A 409 -30.52 -13.22 19.97
CA LYS A 409 -29.79 -14.51 20.05
C LYS A 409 -29.26 -15.01 18.70
N GLU A 410 -30.06 -14.89 17.64
CA GLU A 410 -29.75 -15.41 16.31
C GLU A 410 -28.61 -14.65 15.60
N GLY A 411 -28.26 -13.44 16.07
CA GLY A 411 -27.23 -12.58 15.47
C GLY A 411 -25.94 -12.42 16.27
N ARG A 412 -25.78 -13.10 17.41
CA ARG A 412 -24.68 -12.82 18.36
C ARG A 412 -23.27 -13.05 17.79
N LEU A 413 -23.10 -14.11 17.00
CA LEU A 413 -21.81 -14.39 16.37
C LEU A 413 -21.46 -13.29 15.37
N ALA A 414 -22.40 -12.92 14.49
CA ALA A 414 -22.21 -11.85 13.52
C ALA A 414 -21.91 -10.52 14.21
N LEU A 415 -22.65 -10.18 15.27
CA LEU A 415 -22.42 -8.98 16.08
C LEU A 415 -21.04 -9.00 16.78
N SER A 416 -20.61 -10.15 17.31
CA SER A 416 -19.29 -10.29 17.94
C SER A 416 -18.16 -10.05 16.93
N VAL A 417 -18.27 -10.64 15.74
CA VAL A 417 -17.32 -10.41 14.64
C VAL A 417 -17.34 -8.94 14.24
N ALA A 418 -18.52 -8.35 14.06
CA ALA A 418 -18.66 -6.94 13.71
C ALA A 418 -18.05 -6.01 14.77
N VAL A 419 -18.21 -6.30 16.07
CA VAL A 419 -17.60 -5.53 17.17
C VAL A 419 -16.07 -5.61 17.12
N VAL A 420 -15.50 -6.80 16.91
CA VAL A 420 -14.03 -6.98 16.80
C VAL A 420 -13.46 -6.19 15.62
N PHE A 421 -14.15 -6.22 14.48
CA PHE A 421 -13.67 -5.61 13.23
C PHE A 421 -14.22 -4.20 12.96
N ALA A 422 -15.03 -3.62 13.84
CA ALA A 422 -15.76 -2.37 13.60
C ALA A 422 -14.85 -1.23 13.12
N TYR A 423 -13.71 -1.03 13.81
CA TYR A 423 -12.74 -0.01 13.44
C TYR A 423 -12.11 -0.28 12.06
N TYR A 424 -11.66 -1.50 11.81
CA TYR A 424 -10.98 -1.86 10.56
C TYR A 424 -11.94 -1.79 9.37
N ALA A 425 -13.17 -2.27 9.52
CA ALA A 425 -14.20 -2.18 8.50
C ALA A 425 -14.54 -0.71 8.16
N SER A 426 -14.75 0.13 9.18
CA SER A 426 -14.96 1.57 8.99
C SER A 426 -13.79 2.22 8.24
N ASP A 427 -12.57 1.86 8.63
CA ASP A 427 -11.35 2.39 8.06
C ASP A 427 -11.19 2.02 6.57
N MET A 428 -11.44 0.75 6.22
CA MET A 428 -11.44 0.28 4.84
C MET A 428 -12.49 0.98 3.99
N VAL A 429 -13.70 1.17 4.52
CA VAL A 429 -14.79 1.87 3.82
C VAL A 429 -14.37 3.32 3.54
N TYR A 430 -13.81 4.01 4.54
CA TYR A 430 -13.29 5.36 4.35
C TYR A 430 -12.18 5.41 3.31
N ALA A 431 -11.18 4.54 3.43
CA ALA A 431 -10.04 4.47 2.53
C ALA A 431 -10.48 4.28 1.07
N LEU A 432 -11.38 3.32 0.83
CA LEU A 432 -11.96 3.08 -0.48
C LEU A 432 -12.67 4.32 -1.04
N MET A 433 -13.57 4.92 -0.24
CA MET A 433 -14.31 6.11 -0.65
C MET A 433 -13.37 7.28 -0.97
N ALA A 434 -12.43 7.57 -0.06
CA ALA A 434 -11.47 8.66 -0.22
C ALA A 434 -10.59 8.47 -1.45
N GLN A 435 -10.10 7.25 -1.71
CA GLN A 435 -9.27 6.93 -2.86
C GLN A 435 -10.06 7.00 -4.17
N VAL A 436 -11.28 6.46 -4.22
CA VAL A 436 -12.15 6.56 -5.40
C VAL A 436 -12.45 8.02 -5.71
N VAL A 437 -12.86 8.81 -4.72
CA VAL A 437 -13.14 10.24 -4.91
C VAL A 437 -11.91 11.00 -5.37
N THR A 438 -10.75 10.76 -4.74
CA THR A 438 -9.49 11.43 -5.08
C THR A 438 -9.09 11.13 -6.52
N ARG A 439 -9.13 9.87 -6.95
CA ARG A 439 -8.81 9.48 -8.32
C ARG A 439 -9.78 10.05 -9.34
N LEU A 440 -11.09 10.05 -9.04
CA LEU A 440 -12.10 10.65 -9.91
C LEU A 440 -11.86 12.16 -10.08
N LEU A 441 -11.59 12.86 -8.99
CA LEU A 441 -11.26 14.30 -9.02
C LEU A 441 -9.99 14.55 -9.83
N MET A 442 -8.96 13.73 -9.64
CA MET A 442 -7.70 13.86 -10.36
C MET A 442 -7.85 13.59 -11.86
N ASN A 443 -8.63 12.58 -12.24
CA ASN A 443 -8.88 12.26 -13.63
C ASN A 443 -9.69 13.35 -14.34
N ASN A 444 -10.65 13.97 -13.65
CA ASN A 444 -11.54 14.98 -14.23
C ASN A 444 -10.97 16.40 -14.19
N HIS A 445 -10.18 16.73 -13.18
CA HIS A 445 -9.73 18.11 -12.90
C HIS A 445 -8.20 18.26 -12.82
N GLY A 446 -7.44 17.19 -13.04
CA GLY A 446 -5.99 17.19 -12.88
C GLY A 446 -5.56 17.27 -11.41
N LYS A 447 -4.37 17.81 -11.13
CA LYS A 447 -3.91 18.04 -9.75
C LYS A 447 -4.71 19.18 -9.13
N TYR A 448 -5.89 18.86 -8.61
CA TYR A 448 -6.71 19.79 -7.84
C TYR A 448 -6.77 19.30 -6.40
N TRP A 449 -6.03 19.98 -5.53
CA TRP A 449 -6.19 19.80 -4.09
C TRP A 449 -7.40 20.61 -3.64
N LEU A 450 -8.25 20.03 -2.77
CA LEU A 450 -9.48 20.65 -2.25
C LEU A 450 -9.27 22.03 -1.62
N ILE A 451 -8.02 22.41 -1.33
CA ILE A 451 -7.62 23.72 -0.81
C ILE A 451 -6.60 24.29 -1.79
N GLY A 452 -6.94 25.39 -2.47
CA GLY A 452 -6.05 26.06 -3.42
C GLY A 452 -4.81 26.60 -2.70
N GLY A 453 -3.66 26.05 -3.05
CA GLY A 453 -2.36 26.53 -2.59
C GLY A 453 -1.29 26.41 -3.66
N SER A 454 -0.04 26.56 -3.23
CA SER A 454 1.13 26.60 -4.10
C SER A 454 1.73 25.19 -4.18
N CYS A 455 1.97 24.70 -5.40
CA CYS A 455 2.65 23.42 -5.64
C CYS A 455 4.13 23.41 -5.23
N LEU A 456 4.64 24.55 -4.75
CA LEU A 456 6.02 24.74 -4.34
C LEU A 456 6.25 24.18 -2.93
N THR A 457 7.44 23.59 -2.72
CA THR A 457 7.96 23.34 -1.37
C THR A 457 8.26 24.67 -0.67
N ARG A 458 8.42 24.68 0.66
CA ARG A 458 8.72 25.91 1.39
C ARG A 458 10.04 26.56 0.92
N GLU A 459 11.05 25.78 0.59
CA GLU A 459 12.30 26.25 -0.01
C GLU A 459 12.07 26.95 -1.35
N GLN A 460 11.31 26.32 -2.25
CA GLN A 460 10.93 26.91 -3.53
C GLN A 460 10.06 28.18 -3.35
N GLU A 461 9.14 28.19 -2.38
CA GLU A 461 8.38 29.40 -2.05
C GLU A 461 9.29 30.53 -1.59
N LEU A 462 10.33 30.24 -0.79
CA LEU A 462 11.30 31.22 -0.32
C LEU A 462 12.16 31.73 -1.48
N GLU A 463 12.60 30.85 -2.38
CA GLU A 463 13.34 31.23 -3.59
C GLU A 463 12.52 32.14 -4.50
N VAL A 464 11.26 31.78 -4.79
CA VAL A 464 10.35 32.60 -5.59
C VAL A 464 10.10 33.95 -4.92
N LYS A 465 9.89 33.97 -3.60
CA LYS A 465 9.74 35.23 -2.83
C LYS A 465 11.02 36.07 -2.87
N ALA A 466 12.19 35.46 -2.80
CA ALA A 466 13.48 36.15 -2.86
C ALA A 466 13.75 36.72 -4.27
N GLN A 467 13.45 35.97 -5.32
CA GLN A 467 13.52 36.44 -6.71
C GLN A 467 12.58 37.62 -6.94
N ALA A 468 11.32 37.51 -6.52
CA ALA A 468 10.34 38.60 -6.62
C ALA A 468 10.79 39.87 -5.85
N LEU A 469 11.42 39.70 -4.67
CA LEU A 469 11.96 40.82 -3.89
C LEU A 469 13.17 41.47 -4.57
N SER A 470 14.05 40.66 -5.16
CA SER A 470 15.20 41.12 -5.94
C SER A 470 14.73 41.93 -7.17
N GLU A 471 13.78 41.41 -7.93
CA GLU A 471 13.18 42.09 -9.09
C GLU A 471 12.51 43.41 -8.70
N LYS A 472 11.76 43.43 -7.59
CA LYS A 472 11.15 44.65 -7.06
C LYS A 472 12.20 45.69 -6.66
N THR A 473 13.31 45.25 -6.08
CA THR A 473 14.43 46.13 -5.68
C THR A 473 15.14 46.70 -6.92
N GLN A 474 15.36 45.89 -7.96
CA GLN A 474 15.90 46.34 -9.24
C GLN A 474 14.95 47.29 -9.99
N ALA A 475 13.64 47.07 -9.91
CA ALA A 475 12.66 47.99 -10.49
C ALA A 475 12.68 49.35 -9.77
N LEU A 476 12.74 49.34 -8.44
CA LEU A 476 12.82 50.57 -7.65
C LEU A 476 14.11 51.35 -7.91
N SER A 477 15.25 50.70 -8.08
CA SER A 477 16.51 51.38 -8.42
C SER A 477 16.47 52.03 -9.81
N LYS A 478 15.81 51.39 -10.79
CA LYS A 478 15.62 51.93 -12.15
C LYS A 478 14.66 53.11 -12.22
N THR A 479 13.66 53.20 -11.33
CA THR A 479 12.68 54.31 -11.33
C THR A 479 13.23 55.64 -10.82
N GLY A 480 14.50 55.72 -10.42
CA GLY A 480 15.16 57.00 -10.06
C GLY A 480 14.63 57.69 -8.79
N LEU A 481 13.68 57.07 -8.07
CA LEU A 481 13.13 57.57 -6.81
C LEU A 481 14.14 57.53 -5.64
N GLY A 482 15.31 56.91 -5.82
CA GLY A 482 16.36 56.76 -4.80
C GLY A 482 17.43 57.86 -4.74
N GLN A 483 17.41 58.87 -5.62
CA GLN A 483 18.48 59.89 -5.69
C GLN A 483 18.05 61.35 -5.44
N LYS A 484 17.04 61.57 -4.61
CA LYS A 484 16.85 62.89 -3.97
C LYS A 484 17.12 62.78 -2.47
N ALA A 485 18.38 62.58 -2.10
CA ALA A 485 18.84 62.90 -0.76
C ALA A 485 18.60 64.40 -0.51
N PRO A 486 17.93 64.80 0.58
CA PRO A 486 17.77 66.20 0.89
C PRO A 486 19.15 66.77 1.21
N ARG A 487 19.67 67.61 0.29
CA ARG A 487 20.82 68.48 0.54
C ARG A 487 20.43 69.42 1.70
N ARG A 488 20.68 69.00 2.93
CA ARG A 488 20.62 69.88 4.11
C ARG A 488 21.59 71.03 3.86
N LYS A 489 21.05 72.20 3.53
CA LYS A 489 21.78 73.47 3.56
C LYS A 489 22.25 73.69 5.00
N ALA A 490 23.51 73.38 5.26
CA ALA A 490 24.24 74.03 6.35
C ALA A 490 24.57 75.44 5.86
N GLN A 491 23.70 76.41 6.17
CA GLN A 491 24.01 77.82 5.96
C GLN A 491 23.99 78.51 7.32
N LYS A 492 25.20 78.95 7.70
CA LYS A 492 25.59 79.78 8.83
C LYS A 492 24.60 80.92 9.10
N MET A 493 24.25 81.13 10.37
CA MET A 493 23.91 82.45 10.89
C MET A 493 25.04 82.88 11.84
N ALA A 494 25.72 83.95 11.43
CA ALA A 494 26.21 85.00 12.31
C ALA A 494 25.08 86.03 12.46
#